data_AF-A0A8S9PJ96-F1
#
_entry.id   AF-A0A8S9PJ96-F1
#
_cell.length_a   1.000
_cell.length_b   1.000
_cell.length_c   1.000
_cell.angle_alpha   90.00
_cell.angle_beta   90.00
_cell.angle_gamma   90.00
#
_symmetry.space_group_name_H-M   'P 1'
#
loop_
_entity.id
_entity.type
_entity.pdbx_description
1 polymer ?
#
loop_
_entity_poly.entity_id
_entity_poly.type
_entity_poly.pdbx_seq_one_letter_code
_entity_poly.pdbx_strand_id
1 'polypeptide(L)'
;METRNLRRLETSLHSKLEVLRWAMESMLQHSTCQRFETDCKDLIAMIADPQARPSFSAELEVIQILQMCFPEFKISYIPRA
;
A
#
# COMPACT_ATOMS: atom_id res chain seq x y z
N MET A 1 18.19 -16.57 -14.75
CA MET A 1 17.00 -16.07 -15.47
C MET A 1 15.95 -15.43 -14.54
N GLU A 2 16.08 -15.53 -13.21
CA GLU A 2 15.09 -15.04 -12.22
C GLU A 2 15.10 -13.52 -11.94
N THR A 3 16.19 -12.81 -12.25
CA THR A 3 16.36 -11.40 -11.85
C THR A 3 15.40 -10.43 -12.54
N ARG A 4 14.85 -10.79 -13.71
CA ARG A 4 13.91 -9.93 -14.46
C ARG A 4 12.50 -9.94 -13.87
N ASN A 5 12.06 -11.08 -13.33
CA ASN A 5 10.72 -11.21 -12.74
C ASN A 5 10.65 -10.51 -11.39
N LEU A 6 11.74 -10.57 -10.59
CA LEU A 6 11.84 -9.87 -9.32
C LEU A 6 11.74 -8.35 -9.50
N ARG A 7 12.53 -7.78 -10.43
CA ARG A 7 12.47 -6.34 -10.73
C ARG A 7 11.08 -5.91 -11.20
N ARG A 8 10.40 -6.72 -12.02
CA ARG A 8 9.04 -6.41 -12.48
C ARG A 8 8.05 -6.43 -11.32
N LEU A 9 8.15 -7.39 -10.40
CA LEU A 9 7.33 -7.45 -9.20
C LEU A 9 7.58 -6.24 -8.29
N GLU A 10 8.84 -5.87 -8.07
CA GLU A 10 9.23 -4.69 -7.28
C GLU A 10 8.65 -3.40 -7.88
N THR A 11 8.78 -3.20 -9.19
CA THR A 11 8.18 -2.03 -9.87
C THR A 11 6.65 -2.02 -9.77
N SER A 12 6.03 -3.21 -9.80
CA SER A 12 4.58 -3.32 -9.62
C SER A 12 4.15 -3.06 -8.18
N LEU A 13 4.98 -3.36 -7.17
CA LEU A 13 4.68 -3.06 -5.78
C LEU A 13 4.86 -1.57 -5.48
N HIS A 14 5.92 -0.96 -6.03
CA HIS A 14 6.13 0.48 -5.90
C HIS A 14 4.93 1.27 -6.44
N SER A 15 4.44 0.96 -7.65
CA SER A 15 3.27 1.64 -8.20
C SER A 15 2.00 1.43 -7.37
N LYS A 16 1.79 0.23 -6.81
CA LYS A 16 0.66 -0.04 -5.93
C LYS A 16 0.74 0.74 -4.61
N LEU A 17 1.93 0.88 -4.03
CA LEU A 17 2.16 1.72 -2.84
C LEU A 17 1.88 3.20 -3.15
N GLU A 18 2.36 3.71 -4.27
CA GLU A 18 2.12 5.10 -4.67
C GLU A 18 0.63 5.38 -4.92
N VAL A 19 -0.08 4.45 -5.55
CA VAL A 19 -1.54 4.56 -5.74
C VAL A 19 -2.26 4.57 -4.40
N LEU A 20 -1.87 3.72 -3.45
CA LEU A 20 -2.46 3.72 -2.11
C LEU A 20 -2.18 5.03 -1.38
N ARG A 21 -0.93 5.52 -1.43
CA ARG A 21 -0.55 6.81 -0.83
C ARG A 21 -1.42 7.93 -1.38
N TRP A 22 -1.51 8.04 -2.70
CA TRP A 22 -2.34 9.04 -3.36
C TRP A 22 -3.81 8.93 -2.97
N ALA A 23 -4.35 7.70 -2.91
CA ALA A 23 -5.73 7.48 -2.48
C ALA A 23 -5.95 7.92 -1.03
N MET A 24 -5.03 7.62 -0.12
CA MET A 24 -5.11 8.05 1.28
C MET A 24 -5.03 9.58 1.40
N GLU A 25 -4.06 10.22 0.75
CA GLU A 25 -3.93 11.68 0.74
C GLU A 25 -5.18 12.36 0.16
N SER A 26 -5.71 11.83 -0.94
CA SER A 26 -6.94 12.33 -1.56
C SER A 26 -8.15 12.18 -0.65
N MET A 27 -8.30 11.03 0.02
CA MET A 27 -9.41 10.82 0.95
C MET A 27 -9.32 11.75 2.15
N LEU A 28 -8.13 12.00 2.71
CA LEU A 28 -7.95 12.96 3.81
C LEU A 28 -8.39 14.38 3.44
N GLN A 29 -8.22 14.78 2.17
CA GLN A 29 -8.58 16.12 1.71
C GLN A 29 -10.04 16.25 1.27
N HIS A 30 -10.65 15.17 0.80
CA HIS A 30 -11.91 15.26 0.04
C HIS A 30 -13.03 14.37 0.57
N SER A 31 -12.80 13.53 1.59
CA SER A 31 -13.76 12.51 2.02
C SER A 31 -13.64 12.13 3.50
N THR A 32 -14.66 11.45 4.01
CA THR A 32 -14.61 10.75 5.31
C THR A 32 -14.39 9.24 5.13
N CYS A 33 -14.15 8.78 3.90
CA CYS A 33 -13.89 7.38 3.60
C CYS A 33 -12.55 6.93 4.20
N GLN A 34 -12.58 5.81 4.92
CA GLN A 34 -11.41 5.21 5.58
C GLN A 34 -11.24 3.74 5.21
N ARG A 35 -12.03 3.25 4.24
CA ARG A 35 -12.02 1.88 3.75
C ARG A 35 -11.39 1.85 2.37
N PHE A 36 -10.32 1.09 2.26
CA PHE A 36 -9.57 0.89 1.03
C PHE A 36 -9.62 -0.58 0.64
N GLU A 37 -9.53 -0.84 -0.66
CA GLU A 37 -9.56 -2.18 -1.22
C GLU A 37 -8.40 -2.33 -2.20
N THR A 38 -7.75 -3.49 -2.19
CA THR A 38 -6.64 -3.78 -3.09
C THR A 38 -6.70 -5.22 -3.58
N ASP A 39 -6.32 -5.43 -4.83
CA ASP A 39 -6.16 -6.75 -5.43
C ASP A 39 -4.80 -7.39 -5.13
N CYS A 40 -3.99 -6.78 -4.25
CA CYS A 40 -2.62 -7.17 -3.99
C CYS A 40 -2.43 -7.68 -2.56
N LYS A 41 -2.31 -9.00 -2.40
CA LYS A 41 -2.01 -9.60 -1.10
C LYS A 41 -0.64 -9.17 -0.55
N ASP A 42 0.36 -9.02 -1.42
CA ASP A 42 1.68 -8.55 -1.02
C ASP A 42 1.64 -7.14 -0.41
N LEU A 43 0.81 -6.24 -0.96
CA LEU A 43 0.64 -4.89 -0.42
C LEU A 43 0.06 -4.93 1.00
N ILE A 44 -0.96 -5.76 1.22
CA ILE A 44 -1.57 -5.94 2.54
C ILE A 44 -0.54 -6.51 3.53
N ALA A 45 0.24 -7.51 3.11
CA ALA A 45 1.29 -8.09 3.95
C ALA A 45 2.39 -7.06 4.29
N MET A 46 2.77 -6.21 3.33
CA MET A 46 3.76 -5.14 3.53
C MET A 46 3.28 -4.07 4.51
N ILE A 47 1.99 -3.73 4.47
CA ILE A 47 1.41 -2.77 5.42
C ILE A 47 1.29 -3.39 6.81
N ALA A 48 0.98 -4.69 6.90
CA ALA A 48 0.87 -5.40 8.16
C ALA A 48 2.24 -5.62 8.84
N ASP A 49 3.29 -5.88 8.05
CA ASP A 49 4.66 -6.03 8.52
C ASP A 49 5.62 -5.21 7.64
N PRO A 50 5.73 -3.89 7.88
CA PRO A 50 6.56 -3.02 7.07
C PRO A 50 8.06 -3.29 7.22
N GLN A 51 8.48 -3.94 8.31
CA GLN A 51 9.89 -4.28 8.55
C GLN A 51 10.37 -5.47 7.71
N ALA A 52 9.45 -6.31 7.22
CA ALA A 52 9.80 -7.44 6.35
C ALA A 52 10.24 -7.03 4.93
N ARG A 53 10.04 -5.78 4.51
CA ARG A 53 10.41 -5.28 3.17
C ARG A 53 11.26 -4.01 3.25
N PRO A 54 12.56 -4.13 3.57
CA PRO A 54 13.46 -2.99 3.71
C PRO A 54 13.62 -2.15 2.44
N SER A 55 13.37 -2.72 1.26
CA SER A 55 13.42 -2.02 -0.03
C SER A 55 12.38 -0.92 -0.19
N PHE A 56 11.32 -0.93 0.63
CA PHE A 56 10.20 0.02 0.57
C PHE A 56 10.00 0.75 1.90
N SER A 57 11.03 0.79 2.76
CA SER A 57 10.91 1.30 4.12
C SER A 57 10.40 2.74 4.18
N ALA A 58 10.86 3.60 3.26
CA ALA A 58 10.46 5.00 3.24
C ALA A 58 8.99 5.17 2.81
N GLU A 59 8.57 4.46 1.76
CA GLU A 59 7.19 4.49 1.29
C GLU A 59 6.23 3.94 2.34
N LEU A 60 6.62 2.86 3.02
CA LEU A 60 5.82 2.24 4.09
C LEU A 60 5.76 3.10 5.35
N GLU A 61 6.78 3.89 5.67
CA GLU A 61 6.74 4.87 6.75
C GLU A 61 5.73 5.98 6.45
N VAL A 62 5.71 6.50 5.21
CA VAL A 62 4.72 7.49 4.78
C VAL A 62 3.30 6.92 4.87
N ILE A 63 3.08 5.67 4.43
CA ILE A 63 1.77 5.01 4.56
C ILE A 63 1.36 4.87 6.04
N GLN A 64 2.27 4.49 6.93
CA GLN A 64 2.00 4.40 8.37
C GLN A 64 1.60 5.75 8.97
N ILE A 65 2.29 6.83 8.59
CA ILE A 65 1.95 8.19 9.02
C ILE A 65 0.54 8.55 8.54
N LEU A 66 0.22 8.28 7.28
CA LEU A 66 -1.10 8.53 6.72
C LEU A 66 -2.17 7.69 7.44
N GLN A 67 -1.88 6.44 7.81
CA GLN A 67 -2.81 5.59 8.58
C GLN A 67 -3.18 6.20 9.93
N MET A 68 -2.23 6.84 10.61
CA MET A 68 -2.49 7.51 11.90
C MET A 68 -3.47 8.69 11.76
N CYS A 69 -3.62 9.25 10.55
CA CYS A 69 -4.61 10.29 10.27
C CYS A 69 -6.05 9.76 10.11
N PHE A 70 -6.23 8.43 10.04
CA PHE A 70 -7.54 7.79 9.90
C PHE A 70 -7.95 7.09 11.22
N PRO A 71 -9.01 7.54 11.91
CA PRO A 71 -9.49 6.91 13.14
C PRO A 71 -9.85 5.42 13.03
N GLU A 72 -10.32 4.98 11.87
CA GLU A 72 -10.75 3.61 11.57
C GLU A 72 -10.21 3.13 10.21
N PHE A 73 -8.91 3.31 9.94
CA PHE A 73 -8.29 2.78 8.72
C PHE A 73 -8.59 1.29 8.53
N LYS A 74 -9.13 0.93 7.36
CA LYS A 74 -9.36 -0.45 6.97
C LYS A 74 -8.89 -0.66 5.54
N ILE A 75 -8.07 -1.69 5.32
CA ILE A 75 -7.70 -2.16 3.98
C ILE A 75 -8.06 -3.63 3.85
N SER A 76 -8.71 -4.01 2.75
CA SER A 76 -9.12 -5.39 2.50
C SER A 76 -8.72 -5.90 1.12
N TYR A 77 -8.58 -7.22 1.01
CA TYR A 77 -8.26 -7.87 -0.25
C TYR A 77 -9.52 -8.09 -1.07
N ILE A 78 -9.51 -7.66 -2.33
CA ILE A 78 -10.55 -7.98 -3.30
C ILE A 78 -9.97 -8.80 -4.46
N PRO A 79 -10.56 -9.95 -4.84
CA PRO A 79 -10.12 -10.68 -6.01
C PRO A 79 -10.31 -9.85 -7.29
N ARG A 80 -9.33 -9.91 -8.19
CA ARG A 80 -9.47 -9.33 -9.54
C ARG A 80 -10.40 -10.23 -10.36
N ALA A 81 -11.51 -9.69 -10.86
CA ALA A 81 -12.42 -10.37 -11.78
C ALA A 81 -11.83 -10.50 -13.18
#